data_AF-A0A957GZZ6-F1
#
_entry.id   AF-A0A957GZZ6-F1
#
_cell.length_a   1.000
_cell.length_b   1.000
_cell.length_c   1.000
_cell.angle_alpha   90.00
_cell.angle_beta   90.00
_cell.angle_gamma   90.00
#
_symmetry.space_group_name_H-M   'P 1'
#
loop_
_entity.id
_entity.type
_entity.pdbx_description
1 polymer ?
#
loop_
_entity_poly.entity_id
_entity_poly.type
_entity_poly.pdbx_seq_one_letter_code
_entity_poly.pdbx_strand_id
1 'polypeptide(L)'
;MHPWSDQWYFGDISKCTSVTEVATILKTTHGDAQRAAAAAYGMAFAAVTASCGGRYREDALEALNALARAKAEIDIAALHLRPVVTITSNILLKAQCFADEATIPCTEWPTPAEIAELVCREAQQYALSKR
;
A
#
# COMPACT_ATOMS: atom_id res chain seq x y z
N MET A 1 -8.30 -11.42 7.60
CA MET A 1 -8.75 -10.15 8.19
C MET A 1 -7.51 -9.53 8.81
N HIS A 2 -6.98 -8.46 8.22
CA HIS A 2 -5.72 -7.87 8.67
C HIS A 2 -6.00 -6.84 9.77
N PRO A 3 -5.24 -6.81 10.87
CA PRO A 3 -5.57 -5.99 12.05
C PRO A 3 -5.66 -4.49 11.79
N TRP A 4 -5.07 -3.99 10.70
CA TRP A 4 -5.16 -2.58 10.27
C TRP A 4 -6.42 -2.29 9.42
N SER A 5 -6.97 -3.28 8.71
CA SER A 5 -8.17 -3.08 7.88
C SER A 5 -9.45 -3.00 8.71
N ASP A 6 -9.45 -3.49 9.95
CA ASP A 6 -10.67 -3.58 10.77
C ASP A 6 -11.12 -2.22 11.31
N GLN A 7 -10.20 -1.24 11.32
CA GLN A 7 -10.48 0.12 11.76
C GLN A 7 -11.07 1.00 10.62
N TRP A 8 -10.83 0.64 9.35
CA TRP A 8 -11.17 1.49 8.20
C TRP A 8 -12.01 0.75 7.15
N TYR A 9 -13.01 1.43 6.61
CA TYR A 9 -13.92 0.82 5.65
C TYR A 9 -13.40 0.99 4.22
N PHE A 10 -12.84 -0.09 3.65
CA PHE A 10 -12.46 -0.14 2.23
C PHE A 10 -13.52 -0.79 1.33
N GLY A 11 -14.71 -1.11 1.86
CA GLY A 11 -15.74 -1.85 1.14
C GLY A 11 -15.40 -3.33 1.00
N ASP A 12 -15.91 -3.99 -0.05
CA ASP A 12 -15.69 -5.43 -0.26
C ASP A 12 -14.23 -5.80 -0.57
N ILE A 13 -13.40 -4.84 -0.95
CA ILE A 13 -11.97 -5.06 -1.23
C ILE A 13 -11.21 -5.52 0.03
N SER A 14 -11.71 -5.23 1.24
CA SER A 14 -11.10 -5.67 2.50
C SER A 14 -11.15 -7.19 2.70
N LYS A 15 -11.92 -7.91 1.87
CA LYS A 15 -11.98 -9.36 1.85
C LYS A 15 -10.86 -9.97 1.00
N CYS A 16 -10.17 -9.19 0.19
CA CYS A 16 -9.06 -9.67 -0.63
C CYS A 16 -7.89 -10.12 0.25
N THR A 17 -7.29 -11.24 -0.16
CA THR A 17 -6.17 -11.92 0.50
C THR A 17 -4.86 -11.82 -0.30
N SER A 18 -4.86 -11.07 -1.40
CA SER A 18 -3.65 -10.79 -2.18
C SER A 18 -3.81 -9.51 -3.00
N VAL A 19 -2.67 -8.91 -3.40
CA VAL A 19 -2.64 -7.79 -4.36
C VAL A 19 -3.26 -8.20 -5.70
N THR A 20 -3.08 -9.45 -6.12
CA THR A 20 -3.66 -9.98 -7.36
C THR A 20 -5.18 -10.07 -7.32
N GLU A 21 -5.77 -10.42 -6.18
CA GLU A 21 -7.22 -10.33 -6.00
C GLU A 21 -7.71 -8.88 -6.07
N VAL A 22 -7.00 -7.95 -5.41
CA VAL A 22 -7.30 -6.51 -5.49
C VAL A 22 -7.27 -6.03 -6.94
N ALA A 23 -6.20 -6.35 -7.67
CA ALA A 23 -6.04 -6.02 -9.08
C ALA A 23 -7.15 -6.63 -9.95
N THR A 24 -7.58 -7.85 -9.66
CA THR A 24 -8.68 -8.51 -10.38
C THR A 24 -10.00 -7.78 -10.17
N ILE A 25 -10.33 -7.40 -8.93
CA ILE A 25 -11.55 -6.63 -8.63
C ILE A 25 -11.48 -5.22 -9.24
N LEU A 26 -10.29 -4.61 -9.25
CA LEU A 26 -10.10 -3.26 -9.77
C LEU A 26 -10.48 -3.13 -11.26
N LYS A 27 -10.25 -4.18 -12.06
CA LYS A 27 -10.59 -4.23 -13.50
C LYS A 27 -12.09 -4.02 -13.76
N THR A 28 -12.94 -4.41 -12.83
CA THR A 28 -14.41 -4.27 -12.94
C THR A 28 -14.98 -3.22 -11.99
N THR A 29 -14.12 -2.54 -11.23
CA THR A 29 -14.53 -1.50 -10.29
C THR A 29 -14.81 -0.18 -11.03
N HIS A 30 -15.97 0.41 -10.73
CA HIS A 30 -16.39 1.70 -11.24
C HIS A 30 -16.51 2.73 -10.11
N GLY A 31 -16.35 4.00 -10.46
CA GLY A 31 -16.35 5.10 -9.50
C GLY A 31 -14.97 5.41 -8.95
N ASP A 32 -14.62 6.69 -8.93
CA ASP A 32 -13.27 7.12 -8.54
C ASP A 32 -12.98 6.83 -7.07
N ALA A 33 -13.98 6.97 -6.19
CA ALA A 33 -13.84 6.65 -4.78
C ALA A 33 -13.57 5.16 -4.53
N GLN A 34 -14.27 4.26 -5.23
CA GLN A 34 -14.08 2.82 -5.11
C GLN A 34 -12.73 2.38 -5.65
N ARG A 35 -12.31 2.95 -6.79
CA ARG A 35 -10.98 2.70 -7.37
C ARG A 35 -9.87 3.22 -6.47
N ALA A 36 -10.05 4.40 -5.88
CA ALA A 36 -9.12 4.98 -4.92
C ALA A 36 -8.95 4.09 -3.68
N ALA A 37 -10.07 3.67 -3.08
CA ALA A 37 -10.09 2.79 -1.92
C ALA A 37 -9.41 1.44 -2.22
N ALA A 38 -9.71 0.84 -3.37
CA ALA A 38 -9.11 -0.43 -3.77
C ALA A 38 -7.60 -0.32 -4.02
N ALA A 39 -7.15 0.74 -4.70
CA ALA A 39 -5.72 1.00 -4.91
C ALA A 39 -4.98 1.22 -3.58
N ALA A 40 -5.53 2.05 -2.70
CA ALA A 40 -4.96 2.31 -1.38
C ALA A 40 -4.90 1.03 -0.52
N TYR A 41 -5.97 0.24 -0.51
CA TYR A 41 -5.99 -1.05 0.19
C TYR A 41 -4.93 -2.01 -0.36
N GLY A 42 -4.78 -2.12 -1.68
CA GLY A 42 -3.76 -2.98 -2.29
C GLY A 42 -2.34 -2.61 -1.89
N MET A 43 -2.03 -1.31 -1.82
CA MET A 43 -0.73 -0.82 -1.35
C MET A 43 -0.49 -1.16 0.13
N ALA A 44 -1.48 -0.92 1.00
CA ALA A 44 -1.37 -1.23 2.43
C ALA A 44 -1.30 -2.74 2.70
N PHE A 45 -2.03 -3.55 1.92
CA PHE A 45 -1.93 -5.00 1.95
C PHE A 45 -0.51 -5.46 1.66
N ALA A 46 0.09 -4.97 0.56
CA ALA A 46 1.45 -5.31 0.17
C ALA A 46 2.47 -4.97 1.27
N ALA A 47 2.38 -3.77 1.83
CA ALA A 47 3.22 -3.32 2.94
C ALA A 47 3.12 -4.25 4.15
N VAL A 48 1.90 -4.59 4.57
CA VAL A 48 1.68 -5.43 5.76
C VAL A 48 2.17 -6.85 5.53
N THR A 49 1.97 -7.42 4.33
CA THR A 49 2.52 -8.74 4.02
C THR A 49 4.04 -8.77 3.98
N ALA A 50 4.68 -7.63 3.73
CA ALA A 50 6.14 -7.47 3.72
C ALA A 50 6.70 -6.91 5.05
N SER A 51 5.91 -6.88 6.13
CA SER A 51 6.29 -6.23 7.40
C SER A 51 7.23 -7.03 8.30
N CYS A 52 7.61 -8.25 7.90
CA CYS A 52 8.57 -9.08 8.63
C CYS A 52 10.01 -8.64 8.35
N GLY A 53 10.82 -8.43 9.39
CA GLY A 53 12.24 -8.09 9.25
C GLY A 53 12.78 -7.27 10.43
N GLY A 54 14.06 -6.93 10.37
CA GLY A 54 14.77 -6.10 11.35
C GLY A 54 15.09 -4.70 10.82
N ARG A 55 16.11 -4.07 11.42
CA ARG A 55 16.60 -2.72 11.07
C ARG A 55 17.71 -2.75 10.00
N TYR A 56 17.72 -3.79 9.16
CA TYR A 56 18.73 -3.95 8.12
C TYR A 56 18.25 -3.33 6.80
N ARG A 57 19.23 -2.90 6.00
CA ARG A 57 18.98 -2.30 4.68
C ARG A 57 18.16 -3.21 3.78
N GLU A 58 18.52 -4.48 3.73
CA GLU A 58 17.89 -5.48 2.86
C GLU A 58 16.41 -5.67 3.23
N ASP A 59 16.07 -5.64 4.52
CA ASP A 59 14.70 -5.76 5.00
C ASP A 59 13.86 -4.56 4.55
N ALA A 60 14.37 -3.34 4.77
CA ALA A 60 13.70 -2.11 4.35
C ALA A 60 13.52 -2.04 2.82
N LEU A 61 14.55 -2.45 2.07
CA LEU A 61 14.48 -2.51 0.60
C LEU A 61 13.46 -3.54 0.11
N GLU A 62 13.34 -4.70 0.76
CA GLU A 62 12.33 -5.69 0.36
C GLU A 62 10.91 -5.17 0.57
N ALA A 63 10.66 -4.43 1.66
CA ALA A 63 9.37 -3.77 1.89
C ALA A 63 9.05 -2.72 0.79
N LEU A 64 10.03 -1.88 0.43
CA LEU A 64 9.88 -0.89 -0.65
C LEU A 64 9.69 -1.55 -2.02
N ASN A 65 10.40 -2.65 -2.29
CA ASN A 65 10.25 -3.42 -3.52
C ASN A 65 8.88 -4.09 -3.63
N ALA A 66 8.35 -4.61 -2.51
CA ALA A 66 6.98 -5.15 -2.46
C ALA A 66 5.94 -4.08 -2.83
N LEU A 67 6.10 -2.86 -2.31
CA LEU A 67 5.24 -1.72 -2.68
C LEU A 67 5.37 -1.34 -4.15
N ALA A 68 6.59 -1.31 -4.69
CA ALA A 68 6.82 -1.01 -6.11
C ALA A 68 6.17 -2.05 -7.05
N ARG A 69 6.27 -3.35 -6.71
CA ARG A 69 5.60 -4.43 -7.43
C ARG A 69 4.08 -4.27 -7.36
N ALA A 70 3.53 -4.03 -6.16
CA ALA A 70 2.10 -3.85 -5.97
C ALA A 70 1.56 -2.65 -6.75
N LYS A 71 2.27 -1.52 -6.73
CA LYS A 71 1.94 -0.34 -7.53
C LYS A 71 1.84 -0.69 -9.02
N ALA A 72 2.85 -1.36 -9.57
CA ALA A 72 2.86 -1.72 -10.98
C ALA A 72 1.66 -2.61 -11.34
N GLU A 73 1.37 -3.62 -10.52
CA GLU A 73 0.25 -4.53 -10.73
C GLU A 73 -1.12 -3.81 -10.68
N ILE A 74 -1.33 -2.94 -9.70
CA ILE A 74 -2.54 -2.14 -9.51
C ILE A 74 -2.72 -1.15 -10.66
N ASP A 75 -1.66 -0.44 -11.04
CA ASP A 75 -1.71 0.55 -12.12
C ASP A 75 -2.03 -0.10 -13.47
N ILE A 76 -1.44 -1.27 -13.76
CA ILE A 76 -1.76 -2.07 -14.97
C ILE A 76 -3.21 -2.51 -14.95
N ALA A 77 -3.70 -3.03 -13.82
CA ALA A 77 -5.08 -3.49 -13.68
C ALA A 77 -6.09 -2.35 -13.85
N ALA A 78 -5.73 -1.14 -13.44
CA ALA A 78 -6.53 0.06 -13.63
C ALA A 78 -6.34 0.73 -15.00
N LEU A 79 -5.64 0.11 -15.95
CA LEU A 79 -5.33 0.71 -17.26
C LEU A 79 -4.65 2.08 -17.14
N HIS A 80 -3.81 2.25 -16.12
CA HIS A 80 -3.12 3.50 -15.81
C HIS A 80 -4.05 4.72 -15.63
N LEU A 81 -5.28 4.51 -15.16
CA LEU A 81 -6.20 5.59 -14.85
C LEU A 81 -5.58 6.56 -13.82
N ARG A 82 -5.64 7.86 -14.13
CA ARG A 82 -5.00 8.92 -13.36
C ARG A 82 -5.31 8.90 -11.85
N PRO A 83 -6.56 8.70 -11.39
CA PRO A 83 -6.86 8.65 -9.96
C PRO A 83 -6.09 7.53 -9.24
N VAL A 84 -5.98 6.34 -9.86
CA VAL A 84 -5.28 5.18 -9.30
C VAL A 84 -3.78 5.42 -9.27
N VAL A 85 -3.20 5.82 -10.41
CA VAL A 85 -1.75 6.07 -10.52
C VAL A 85 -1.30 7.15 -9.54
N THR A 86 -2.10 8.20 -9.35
CA THR A 86 -1.79 9.27 -8.40
C THR A 86 -1.69 8.73 -6.97
N ILE A 87 -2.64 7.89 -6.56
CA ILE A 87 -2.70 7.34 -5.20
C ILE A 87 -1.55 6.37 -4.96
N THR A 88 -1.35 5.40 -5.86
CA THR A 88 -0.27 4.40 -5.71
C THR A 88 1.11 5.07 -5.75
N SER A 89 1.30 6.08 -6.60
CA SER A 89 2.54 6.86 -6.64
C SER A 89 2.77 7.63 -5.35
N ASN A 90 1.76 8.32 -4.83
CA ASN A 90 1.89 9.11 -3.61
C ASN A 90 2.24 8.24 -2.40
N ILE A 91 1.57 7.09 -2.25
CA ILE A 91 1.84 6.15 -1.15
C ILE A 91 3.27 5.60 -1.24
N LEU A 92 3.71 5.14 -2.43
CA LEU A 92 5.07 4.63 -2.61
C LEU A 92 6.11 5.73 -2.35
N LEU A 93 5.89 6.93 -2.87
CA LEU A 93 6.80 8.06 -2.68
C LEU A 93 6.95 8.40 -1.20
N LYS A 94 5.85 8.44 -0.45
CA LYS A 94 5.88 8.68 1.01
C LYS A 94 6.70 7.61 1.74
N ALA A 95 6.53 6.34 1.38
CA ALA A 95 7.32 5.25 1.95
C ALA A 95 8.82 5.39 1.63
N GLN A 96 9.17 5.76 0.40
CA GLN A 96 10.56 5.99 -0.01
C GLN A 96 11.19 7.18 0.71
N CYS A 97 10.48 8.31 0.80
CA CYS A 97 10.95 9.48 1.55
C CYS A 97 11.13 9.15 3.03
N PHE A 98 10.19 8.44 3.65
CA PHE A 98 10.34 8.01 5.04
C PHE A 98 11.56 7.12 5.24
N ALA A 99 11.79 6.16 4.32
CA ALA A 99 12.96 5.31 4.40
C ALA A 99 14.27 6.10 4.33
N ASP A 100 14.34 7.09 3.43
CA ASP A 100 15.50 7.98 3.29
C ASP A 100 15.70 8.85 4.54
N GLU A 101 14.63 9.50 5.02
CA GLU A 101 14.65 10.40 6.18
C GLU A 101 14.95 9.69 7.50
N ALA A 102 14.48 8.45 7.67
CA ALA A 102 14.69 7.66 8.88
C ALA A 102 15.98 6.82 8.85
N THR A 103 16.69 6.79 7.72
CA THR A 103 17.98 6.09 7.63
C THR A 103 19.06 6.88 8.36
N ILE A 104 19.66 6.27 9.37
CA ILE A 104 20.91 6.76 9.94
C ILE A 104 22.04 6.14 9.10
N PRO A 105 22.85 6.95 8.38
CA PRO A 105 23.85 6.43 7.45
C PRO A 105 24.70 5.32 8.06
N CYS A 106 24.75 4.18 7.36
CA CYS A 106 25.55 2.99 7.70
C CYS A 106 25.17 2.23 8.98
N THR A 107 24.23 2.70 9.82
CA THR A 107 23.97 2.08 11.11
C THR A 107 22.54 1.59 11.31
N GLU A 108 21.53 2.31 10.81
CA GLU A 108 20.13 1.95 11.08
C GLU A 108 19.21 2.30 9.89
N TRP A 109 18.39 1.33 9.49
CA TRP A 109 17.28 1.53 8.55
C TRP A 109 15.96 1.39 9.31
N PRO A 110 14.87 2.03 8.83
CA PRO A 110 13.56 1.75 9.39
C PRO A 110 13.18 0.30 9.14
N THR A 111 12.50 -0.28 10.12
CA THR A 111 11.96 -1.63 10.02
C THR A 111 10.84 -1.69 8.97
N PRO A 112 10.64 -2.85 8.33
CA PRO A 112 9.47 -3.06 7.46
C PRO A 112 8.12 -2.78 8.14
N ALA A 113 8.03 -3.01 9.46
CA ALA A 113 6.84 -2.69 10.25
C ALA A 113 6.58 -1.17 10.35
N GLU A 114 7.62 -0.36 10.58
CA GLU A 114 7.52 1.12 10.58
C GLU A 114 7.10 1.64 9.19
N ILE A 115 7.66 1.07 8.11
CA ILE A 115 7.24 1.39 6.73
C ILE A 115 5.76 1.01 6.52
N ALA A 116 5.34 -0.17 6.96
CA ALA A 116 3.97 -0.62 6.83
C ALA A 116 2.98 0.26 7.60
N GLU A 117 3.34 0.71 8.80
CA GLU A 117 2.51 1.64 9.59
C GLU A 117 2.29 2.97 8.85
N LEU A 118 3.35 3.54 8.27
CA LEU A 118 3.25 4.73 7.44
C LEU A 118 2.32 4.49 6.24
N VAL A 119 2.53 3.41 5.49
CA VAL A 119 1.71 3.10 4.31
C VAL A 119 0.24 2.94 4.67
N CYS A 120 -0.07 2.25 5.77
CA CYS A 120 -1.44 2.12 6.29
C CYS A 120 -2.05 3.49 6.63
N ARG A 121 -1.26 4.37 7.25
CA ARG A 121 -1.67 5.75 7.59
C ARG A 121 -1.93 6.62 6.35
N GLU A 122 -1.19 6.42 5.27
CA GLU A 122 -1.45 7.11 4.00
C GLU A 122 -2.66 6.51 3.28
N ALA A 123 -2.80 5.18 3.28
CA ALA A 123 -3.91 4.47 2.65
C ALA A 123 -5.27 4.81 3.28
N GLN A 124 -5.33 5.03 4.60
CA GLN A 124 -6.58 5.34 5.30
C GLN A 124 -7.26 6.62 4.80
N GLN A 125 -6.51 7.56 4.20
CA GLN A 125 -7.04 8.82 3.67
C GLN A 125 -8.00 8.59 2.49
N TYR A 126 -7.95 7.40 1.89
CA TYR A 126 -8.78 7.00 0.76
C TYR A 126 -9.85 5.96 1.15
N ALA A 127 -10.02 5.69 2.45
CA ALA A 127 -11.08 4.82 2.93
C ALA A 127 -12.47 5.42 2.62
N LEU A 128 -13.44 4.55 2.38
CA LEU A 128 -14.82 4.94 2.12
C LEU A 128 -15.51 5.35 3.42
N SER A 129 -16.46 6.28 3.33
CA SER A 129 -17.35 6.59 4.45
C SER A 129 -18.25 5.39 4.75
N LYS A 130 -18.35 5.00 6.04
CA LYS A 130 -19.39 4.05 6.49
C LYS A 130 -20.75 4.71 6.24
N ARG A 131 -21.58 4.09 5.40
CA ARG A 131 -22.99 4.48 5.25
C ARG A 131 -23.80 3.97 6.43
#